data_AF-A0A9K3K757-F1
#
_entry.id   AF-A0A9K3K757-F1
#
_cell.length_a   1.000
_cell.length_b   1.000
_cell.length_c   1.000
_cell.angle_alpha   90.00
_cell.angle_beta   90.00
_cell.angle_gamma   90.00
#
_symmetry.space_group_name_H-M   'P 1'
#
loop_
_entity.id
_entity.type
_entity.pdbx_description
1 polymer ?
#
loop_
_entity_poly.entity_id
_entity_poly.type
_entity_poly.pdbx_seq_one_letter_code
_entity_poly.pdbx_strand_id
1 'polypeptide(L)'
;MMELLFQAWSKFWTGPDSTPQRISVRSDNGMDYPFSAVLEVPPDQSSIAIRNLGPMEFPMGACVVADVEDAMAGGNKVAGTGAIVRTLDDLGMHMFINGEDSMESFRFEKHVESVQVLLKTDGRPLHARLELVQGPNDSKQTIDIFSENGETQPFWGQYYSSYQHGSFHGLSLDCRGRALHG
;
A
#
# COMPACT_ATOMS: atom_id res chain seq x y z
N MET A 1 -7.66 16.81 -10.07
CA MET A 1 -7.19 16.06 -8.90
C MET A 1 -8.15 14.91 -8.69
N MET A 2 -7.65 13.69 -8.77
CA MET A 2 -8.45 12.48 -8.59
C MET A 2 -8.21 11.94 -7.17
N GLU A 3 -9.27 11.82 -6.39
CA GLU A 3 -9.21 11.22 -5.06
C GLU A 3 -9.82 9.82 -5.13
N LEU A 4 -9.00 8.82 -4.79
CA LEU A 4 -9.40 7.42 -4.76
C LEU A 4 -9.37 6.95 -3.31
N LEU A 5 -10.33 6.12 -2.95
CA LEU A 5 -10.30 5.40 -1.68
C LEU A 5 -10.50 3.93 -1.98
N PHE A 6 -9.46 3.15 -1.72
CA PHE A 6 -9.52 1.72 -1.69
C PHE A 6 -9.91 1.29 -0.26
N GLN A 7 -10.99 0.53 -0.15
CA GLN A 7 -11.40 -0.09 1.11
C GLN A 7 -11.49 -1.58 0.86
N ALA A 8 -10.44 -2.32 1.16
CA ALA A 8 -10.56 -3.78 1.21
C ALA A 8 -11.32 -4.14 2.49
N TRP A 9 -12.39 -4.93 2.37
CA TRP A 9 -13.20 -5.34 3.51
C TRP A 9 -13.11 -6.86 3.65
N SER A 10 -12.29 -7.40 4.54
CA SER A 10 -12.53 -8.78 4.98
C SER A 10 -13.82 -8.80 5.80
N LYS A 11 -14.90 -9.38 5.26
CA LYS A 11 -16.13 -9.58 6.02
C LYS A 11 -16.20 -11.02 6.49
N PHE A 12 -15.64 -11.26 7.67
CA PHE A 12 -16.33 -12.14 8.60
C PHE A 12 -16.51 -11.44 9.94
N TRP A 13 -17.73 -11.58 10.45
CA TRP A 13 -18.18 -11.02 11.70
C TRP A 13 -17.52 -11.81 12.84
N THR A 14 -16.29 -11.49 13.20
CA THR A 14 -15.68 -11.98 14.46
C THR A 14 -15.58 -10.82 15.43
N GLY A 15 -16.75 -10.42 15.94
CA GLY A 15 -16.90 -9.42 16.99
C GLY A 15 -16.94 -7.97 16.52
N PRO A 16 -17.41 -7.05 17.37
CA PRO A 16 -17.55 -5.60 17.09
C PRO A 16 -16.24 -4.84 16.81
N ASP A 17 -15.07 -5.52 16.78
CA ASP A 17 -13.76 -4.88 16.94
C ASP A 17 -12.76 -5.17 15.80
N SER A 18 -13.18 -5.64 14.62
CA SER A 18 -12.26 -5.77 13.47
C SER A 18 -12.31 -4.54 12.57
N THR A 19 -11.18 -3.85 12.40
CA THR A 19 -11.03 -2.75 11.44
C THR A 19 -10.40 -3.26 10.14
N PRO A 20 -11.05 -3.05 8.99
CA PRO A 20 -10.50 -3.46 7.70
C PRO A 20 -9.20 -2.74 7.36
N GLN A 21 -8.30 -3.42 6.63
CA GLN A 21 -7.17 -2.77 5.98
C GLN A 21 -7.70 -1.70 5.00
N ARG A 22 -7.28 -0.45 5.17
CA ARG A 22 -7.76 0.69 4.41
C ARG A 22 -6.61 1.36 3.68
N ILE A 23 -6.83 1.69 2.41
CA ILE A 23 -5.83 2.35 1.58
C ILE A 23 -6.49 3.51 0.84
N SER A 24 -6.18 4.75 1.21
CA SER A 24 -6.63 5.92 0.46
C SER A 24 -5.55 6.32 -0.52
N VAL A 25 -5.87 6.46 -1.81
CA VAL A 25 -4.91 6.88 -2.83
C VAL A 25 -5.38 8.17 -3.46
N ARG A 26 -4.63 9.24 -3.32
CA ARG A 26 -4.85 10.47 -4.08
C ARG A 26 -3.82 10.52 -5.20
N SER A 27 -4.25 10.86 -6.42
CA SER A 27 -3.36 11.03 -7.56
C SER A 27 -3.75 12.25 -8.38
N ASP A 28 -2.76 13.03 -8.78
CA ASP A 28 -2.97 14.19 -9.64
C ASP A 28 -3.19 13.79 -11.10
N ASN A 29 -2.52 12.72 -11.55
CA ASN A 29 -2.70 12.14 -12.88
C ASN A 29 -2.61 10.61 -12.85
N GLY A 30 -3.77 9.93 -12.86
CA GLY A 30 -3.82 8.47 -12.84
C GLY A 30 -3.30 7.78 -14.11
N MET A 31 -3.12 8.50 -15.22
CA MET A 31 -2.49 7.97 -16.43
C MET A 31 -0.97 7.84 -16.27
N ASP A 32 -0.34 8.86 -15.67
CA ASP A 32 1.11 8.90 -15.46
C ASP A 32 1.53 8.17 -14.18
N TYR A 33 0.63 8.12 -13.18
CA TYR A 33 0.86 7.52 -11.88
C TYR A 33 -0.21 6.47 -11.57
N PRO A 34 -0.22 5.33 -12.29
CA PRO A 34 -1.10 4.22 -11.94
C PRO A 34 -0.72 3.68 -10.55
N PHE A 35 -1.71 3.11 -9.86
CA PHE A 35 -1.52 2.49 -8.55
C PHE A 35 -1.71 0.97 -8.67
N SER A 36 -0.76 0.21 -8.11
CA SER A 36 -0.83 -1.24 -7.98
C SER A 36 -0.44 -1.64 -6.57
N ALA A 37 -1.20 -2.56 -5.98
CA ALA A 37 -0.93 -3.08 -4.65
C ALA A 37 -1.37 -4.54 -4.54
N VAL A 38 -0.77 -5.22 -3.58
CA VAL A 38 -1.11 -6.59 -3.19
C VAL A 38 -1.52 -6.51 -1.74
N LEU A 39 -2.75 -6.97 -1.48
CA LEU A 39 -3.36 -6.95 -0.17
C LEU A 39 -3.44 -8.37 0.32
N GLU A 40 -2.77 -8.63 1.44
CA GLU A 40 -2.86 -9.90 2.13
C GLU A 40 -4.23 -9.99 2.79
N VAL A 41 -4.91 -11.08 2.49
CA VAL A 41 -6.28 -11.29 2.90
C VAL A 41 -6.28 -12.35 4.01
N PRO A 42 -6.92 -12.09 5.17
CA PRO A 42 -7.04 -13.09 6.22
C PRO A 42 -7.65 -14.39 5.69
N PRO A 43 -7.28 -15.56 6.26
CA PRO A 43 -7.63 -16.88 5.74
C PRO A 43 -9.15 -17.19 5.71
N ASP A 44 -9.96 -16.45 6.45
CA ASP A 44 -11.42 -16.58 6.45
C ASP A 44 -12.08 -15.86 5.25
N GLN A 45 -13.41 -15.98 5.13
CA GLN A 45 -14.18 -15.29 4.08
C GLN A 45 -13.86 -13.80 4.04
N SER A 46 -13.41 -13.35 2.88
CA SER A 46 -12.93 -11.99 2.70
C SER A 46 -13.40 -11.39 1.38
N SER A 47 -13.50 -10.07 1.35
CA SER A 47 -13.90 -9.32 0.17
C SER A 47 -13.00 -8.10 -0.03
N ILE A 48 -13.04 -7.53 -1.23
CA ILE A 48 -12.37 -6.26 -1.54
C ILE A 48 -13.39 -5.34 -2.18
N ALA A 49 -13.42 -4.07 -1.76
CA ALA A 49 -14.23 -3.05 -2.40
C ALA A 49 -13.34 -1.94 -2.93
N ILE A 50 -13.69 -1.45 -4.11
CA ILE A 50 -13.00 -0.33 -4.74
C ILE A 50 -14.03 0.76 -4.95
N ARG A 51 -13.71 1.98 -4.46
CA ARG A 51 -14.62 3.11 -4.53
C ARG A 51 -13.91 4.32 -5.14
N ASN A 52 -14.49 4.86 -6.20
CA ASN A 52 -14.13 6.19 -6.67
C ASN A 52 -14.77 7.23 -5.75
N LEU A 53 -13.96 8.10 -5.14
CA LEU A 53 -14.44 9.25 -4.37
C LEU A 53 -14.40 10.55 -5.19
N GLY A 54 -13.76 10.52 -6.36
CA GLY A 54 -13.72 11.63 -7.28
C GLY A 54 -15.09 11.97 -7.88
N PRO A 55 -15.22 13.16 -8.48
CA PRO A 55 -16.43 13.53 -9.19
C PRO A 55 -16.64 12.64 -10.42
N MET A 56 -17.89 12.62 -10.91
CA MET A 56 -18.30 11.75 -12.03
C MET A 56 -17.48 11.99 -13.32
N GLU A 57 -16.90 13.18 -13.51
CA GLU A 57 -16.05 13.49 -14.67
C GLU A 57 -14.69 12.78 -14.66
N PHE A 58 -14.31 12.11 -13.56
CA PHE A 58 -13.06 11.36 -13.43
C PHE A 58 -13.35 9.87 -13.25
N PRO A 59 -13.75 9.15 -14.32
CA PRO A 59 -13.98 7.72 -14.24
C PRO A 59 -12.68 6.97 -13.95
N MET A 60 -12.80 5.82 -13.27
CA MET A 60 -11.67 4.97 -12.93
C MET A 60 -11.93 3.53 -13.40
N GLY A 61 -10.93 2.94 -14.04
CA GLY A 61 -10.85 1.50 -14.27
C GLY A 61 -10.16 0.82 -13.08
N ALA A 62 -10.65 -0.36 -12.70
CA ALA A 62 -10.02 -1.19 -11.67
C ALA A 62 -9.95 -2.64 -12.13
N CYS A 63 -8.84 -3.31 -11.84
CA CYS A 63 -8.64 -4.73 -12.07
C CYS A 63 -8.29 -5.40 -10.73
N VAL A 64 -8.93 -6.53 -10.44
CA VAL A 64 -8.68 -7.30 -9.21
C VAL A 64 -8.39 -8.73 -9.61
N VAL A 65 -7.26 -9.24 -9.12
CA VAL A 65 -6.83 -10.62 -9.31
C VAL A 65 -6.66 -11.23 -7.94
N ALA A 66 -7.28 -12.38 -7.71
CA ALA A 66 -7.06 -13.17 -6.50
C ALA A 66 -5.84 -14.08 -6.72
N ASP A 67 -4.87 -14.01 -5.82
CA ASP A 67 -3.83 -15.02 -5.74
C ASP A 67 -4.43 -16.27 -5.05
N VAL A 68 -4.41 -17.39 -5.76
CA VAL A 68 -5.00 -18.64 -5.28
C VAL A 68 -3.88 -19.65 -5.16
N GLU A 69 -3.40 -19.87 -3.93
CA GLU A 69 -2.58 -21.04 -3.63
C GLU A 69 -3.36 -22.30 -4.01
N ASP A 70 -2.70 -23.19 -4.76
CA ASP A 70 -3.29 -24.45 -5.19
C ASP A 70 -3.52 -25.35 -3.97
N ALA A 71 -4.77 -25.50 -3.55
CA ALA A 71 -5.14 -26.31 -2.38
C ALA A 71 -4.68 -27.78 -2.54
N MET A 72 -4.48 -28.25 -3.77
CA MET A 72 -3.97 -29.59 -4.08
C MET A 72 -2.46 -29.73 -3.86
N ALA A 73 -1.71 -28.63 -3.78
CA ALA A 73 -0.27 -28.62 -3.53
C ALA A 73 0.08 -28.71 -2.03
N GLY A 74 -0.90 -28.87 -1.14
CA GLY A 74 -0.67 -28.92 0.31
C GLY A 74 -0.27 -27.57 0.90
N GLY A 75 -0.62 -26.46 0.24
CA GLY A 75 -0.36 -25.11 0.71
C GLY A 75 -1.02 -24.85 2.07
N ASN A 76 -0.24 -24.31 3.01
CA ASN A 76 -0.76 -23.82 4.28
C ASN A 76 -0.80 -22.29 4.18
N LYS A 77 -1.98 -21.74 3.92
CA LYS A 77 -2.17 -20.29 3.85
C LYS A 77 -1.80 -19.67 5.19
N VAL A 78 -0.74 -18.87 5.20
CA VAL A 78 -0.33 -18.07 6.36
C VAL A 78 -0.49 -16.60 5.98
N ALA A 79 -1.32 -15.87 6.72
CA ALA A 79 -1.56 -14.46 6.47
C ALA A 79 -0.25 -13.66 6.50
N GLY A 80 -0.08 -12.71 5.56
CA GLY A 80 1.12 -11.88 5.50
C GLY A 80 2.29 -12.55 4.79
N THR A 81 2.07 -13.68 4.13
CA THR A 81 3.14 -14.49 3.55
C THR A 81 2.87 -14.93 2.11
N GLY A 82 2.06 -14.21 1.33
CA GLY A 82 1.93 -14.47 -0.09
C GLY A 82 3.27 -14.39 -0.83
N ALA A 83 3.36 -15.07 -1.98
CA ALA A 83 4.64 -15.29 -2.67
C ALA A 83 5.38 -13.99 -3.02
N ILE A 84 4.64 -12.97 -3.47
CA ILE A 84 5.22 -11.65 -3.81
C ILE A 84 5.68 -10.88 -2.59
N VAL A 85 4.95 -10.97 -1.47
CA VAL A 85 5.33 -10.36 -0.19
C VAL A 85 6.61 -10.99 0.31
N ARG A 86 6.71 -12.34 0.35
CA ARG A 86 7.93 -13.06 0.75
C ARG A 86 9.12 -12.69 -0.12
N THR A 87 8.93 -12.65 -1.44
CA THR A 87 10.01 -12.33 -2.37
C THR A 87 10.61 -10.95 -2.08
N LEU A 88 9.76 -9.94 -1.81
CA LEU A 88 10.24 -8.61 -1.48
C LEU A 88 10.80 -8.53 -0.04
N ASP A 89 10.25 -9.28 0.91
CA ASP A 89 10.79 -9.41 2.27
C ASP A 89 12.21 -10.01 2.26
N ASP A 90 12.45 -11.02 1.41
CA ASP A 90 13.74 -11.72 1.32
C ASP A 90 14.81 -10.90 0.58
N LEU A 91 14.42 -10.20 -0.48
CA LEU A 91 15.35 -9.47 -1.36
C LEU A 91 15.49 -7.98 -1.01
N GLY A 92 14.53 -7.43 -0.28
CA GLY A 92 14.44 -6.02 0.03
C GLY A 92 15.52 -5.54 0.99
N MET A 93 15.84 -4.24 0.89
CA MET A 93 16.60 -3.58 1.93
C MET A 93 15.68 -3.26 3.11
N HIS A 94 16.01 -3.81 4.28
CA HIS A 94 15.27 -3.56 5.51
C HIS A 94 15.77 -2.30 6.22
N MET A 95 14.83 -1.47 6.66
CA MET A 95 15.10 -0.34 7.54
C MET A 95 13.95 -0.12 8.51
N PHE A 96 14.27 0.45 9.66
CA PHE A 96 13.30 0.77 10.69
C PHE A 96 13.01 2.27 10.69
N ILE A 97 11.75 2.62 10.48
CA ILE A 97 11.25 4.00 10.55
C ILE A 97 10.48 4.12 11.84
N ASN A 98 11.12 4.70 12.85
CA ASN A 98 10.61 4.73 14.23
C ASN A 98 10.31 6.16 14.67
N GLY A 99 9.18 6.34 15.36
CA GLY A 99 8.77 7.61 15.96
C GLY A 99 7.53 8.21 15.32
N GLU A 100 6.82 9.03 16.08
CA GLU A 100 5.71 9.85 15.57
C GLU A 100 6.28 10.89 14.58
N ASP A 101 5.64 11.03 13.42
CA ASP A 101 6.05 11.91 12.31
C ASP A 101 7.46 11.61 11.75
N SER A 102 7.96 10.38 11.95
CA SER A 102 9.23 9.96 11.35
C SER A 102 9.07 9.77 9.85
N MET A 103 9.98 10.39 9.09
CA MET A 103 9.93 10.43 7.64
C MET A 103 11.27 10.00 7.04
N GLU A 104 11.21 9.10 6.08
CA GLU A 104 12.37 8.70 5.28
C GLU A 104 12.13 9.01 3.80
N SER A 105 13.15 9.57 3.16
CA SER A 105 13.07 10.03 1.78
C SER A 105 14.10 9.33 0.91
N PHE A 106 13.61 8.65 -0.12
CA PHE A 106 14.42 7.96 -1.11
C PHE A 106 14.43 8.76 -2.40
N ARG A 107 15.61 8.93 -2.98
CA ARG A 107 15.79 9.56 -4.28
C ARG A 107 16.21 8.52 -5.28
N PHE A 108 15.57 8.55 -6.44
CA PHE A 108 15.84 7.60 -7.51
C PHE A 108 16.47 8.29 -8.71
N GLU A 109 17.31 7.56 -9.42
CA GLU A 109 17.87 8.00 -10.68
C GLU A 109 16.79 8.11 -11.76
N LYS A 110 17.04 8.93 -12.79
CA LYS A 110 16.06 9.24 -13.85
C LYS A 110 15.63 8.02 -14.68
N HIS A 111 16.37 6.93 -14.62
CA HIS A 111 16.09 5.70 -15.36
C HIS A 111 15.36 4.64 -14.50
N VAL A 112 15.03 4.96 -13.25
CA VAL A 112 14.21 4.06 -12.42
C VAL A 112 12.77 4.15 -12.92
N GLU A 113 12.27 3.04 -13.46
CA GLU A 113 10.91 2.95 -14.01
C GLU A 113 9.87 2.75 -12.92
N SER A 114 10.20 1.99 -11.87
CA SER A 114 9.31 1.78 -10.73
C SER A 114 10.05 1.44 -9.45
N VAL A 115 9.36 1.63 -8.33
CA VAL A 115 9.81 1.30 -6.98
C VAL A 115 8.78 0.40 -6.35
N GLN A 116 9.22 -0.71 -5.75
CA GLN A 116 8.36 -1.57 -4.95
C GLN A 116 8.62 -1.30 -3.47
N VAL A 117 7.54 -1.25 -2.69
CA VAL A 117 7.58 -0.93 -1.26
C VAL A 117 6.81 -2.00 -0.51
N LEU A 118 7.46 -2.60 0.50
CA LEU A 118 6.83 -3.45 1.50
C LEU A 118 6.85 -2.71 2.84
N LEU A 119 5.67 -2.51 3.43
CA LEU A 119 5.52 -2.01 4.79
C LEU A 119 4.98 -3.12 5.67
N LYS A 120 5.70 -3.39 6.76
CA LYS A 120 5.41 -4.47 7.70
C LYS A 120 5.76 -4.03 9.12
N THR A 121 5.05 -4.59 10.09
CA THR A 121 5.32 -4.42 11.52
C THR A 121 5.47 -5.78 12.19
N ASP A 122 5.88 -5.80 13.46
CA ASP A 122 5.96 -6.96 14.35
C ASP A 122 4.58 -7.33 14.95
N GLY A 123 3.51 -7.23 14.15
CA GLY A 123 2.14 -7.49 14.57
C GLY A 123 1.39 -6.27 15.11
N ARG A 124 2.07 -5.13 15.25
CA ARG A 124 1.47 -3.84 15.64
C ARG A 124 0.61 -3.23 14.52
N PRO A 125 -0.29 -2.29 14.84
CA PRO A 125 -0.96 -1.50 13.81
C PRO A 125 0.03 -0.81 12.88
N LEU A 126 -0.21 -0.93 11.59
CA LEU A 126 0.52 -0.20 10.54
C LEU A 126 -0.29 1.03 10.18
N HIS A 127 0.26 2.22 10.45
CA HIS A 127 -0.32 3.48 10.01
C HIS A 127 0.78 4.32 9.36
N ALA A 128 0.70 4.45 8.04
CA ALA A 128 1.75 5.05 7.24
C ALA A 128 1.17 5.84 6.07
N ARG A 129 1.93 6.83 5.62
CA ARG A 129 1.68 7.58 4.41
C ARG A 129 2.88 7.47 3.47
N LEU A 130 2.63 7.06 2.24
CA LEU A 130 3.59 7.13 1.15
C LEU A 130 3.27 8.31 0.24
N GLU A 131 4.30 9.06 -0.14
CA GLU A 131 4.20 10.21 -1.04
C GLU A 131 5.18 10.07 -2.19
N LEU A 132 4.66 10.01 -3.42
CA LEU A 132 5.46 10.16 -4.62
C LEU A 132 5.56 11.66 -4.96
N VAL A 133 6.76 12.19 -4.91
CA VAL A 133 7.06 13.62 -5.07
C VAL A 133 7.89 13.86 -6.32
N GLN A 134 7.54 14.88 -7.10
CA GLN A 134 8.31 15.29 -8.27
C GLN A 134 8.66 16.78 -8.19
N GLY A 135 9.84 17.08 -7.63
CA GLY A 135 10.30 18.46 -7.39
C GLY A 135 9.91 19.00 -6.01
N PRO A 136 10.29 20.24 -5.68
CA PRO A 136 10.03 20.80 -4.35
C PRO A 136 8.53 20.99 -4.12
N ASN A 137 8.00 20.34 -3.08
CA ASN A 137 6.62 20.50 -2.58
C ASN A 137 5.50 20.09 -3.54
N ASP A 138 5.76 19.15 -4.46
CA ASP A 138 4.77 18.70 -5.44
C ASP A 138 4.54 17.18 -5.33
N SER A 139 3.59 16.80 -4.47
CA SER A 139 3.20 15.41 -4.24
C SER A 139 2.21 14.97 -5.33
N LYS A 140 2.69 14.11 -6.23
CA LYS A 140 1.92 13.59 -7.38
C LYS A 140 0.96 12.49 -7.00
N GLN A 141 1.32 11.72 -5.98
CA GLN A 141 0.49 10.65 -5.46
C GLN A 141 0.70 10.52 -3.95
N THR A 142 -0.38 10.35 -3.21
CA THR A 142 -0.35 10.11 -1.76
C THR A 142 -1.15 8.86 -1.45
N ILE A 143 -0.60 7.99 -0.61
CA ILE A 143 -1.21 6.71 -0.24
C ILE A 143 -1.24 6.63 1.28
N ASP A 144 -2.42 6.77 1.87
CA ASP A 144 -2.66 6.58 3.30
C ASP A 144 -3.02 5.12 3.56
N ILE A 145 -2.26 4.46 4.43
CA ILE A 145 -2.34 3.02 4.68
C ILE A 145 -2.66 2.82 6.16
N PHE A 146 -3.68 2.03 6.42
CA PHE A 146 -4.03 1.57 7.75
C PHE A 146 -4.27 0.06 7.75
N SER A 147 -3.66 -0.63 8.72
CA SER A 147 -3.90 -2.02 9.06
C SER A 147 -3.82 -2.18 10.58
N GLU A 148 -4.67 -3.04 11.16
CA GLU A 148 -4.61 -3.34 12.61
C GLU A 148 -3.43 -4.22 12.98
N ASN A 149 -2.92 -5.00 12.02
CA ASN A 149 -1.80 -5.90 12.23
C ASN A 149 -0.93 -5.93 10.96
N GLY A 150 0.17 -5.17 10.97
CA GLY A 150 1.07 -5.08 9.83
C GLY A 150 1.92 -6.33 9.58
N GLU A 151 1.87 -7.36 10.45
CA GLU A 151 2.53 -8.65 10.19
C GLU A 151 1.66 -9.57 9.33
N THR A 152 0.36 -9.67 9.66
CA THR A 152 -0.60 -10.53 8.94
C THR A 152 -1.30 -9.80 7.79
N GLN A 153 -1.31 -8.48 7.81
CA GLN A 153 -1.81 -7.60 6.76
C GLN A 153 -0.76 -6.53 6.42
N PRO A 154 0.42 -6.94 5.88
CA PRO A 154 1.40 -6.00 5.37
C PRO A 154 0.83 -5.24 4.17
N PHE A 155 1.50 -4.15 3.80
CA PHE A 155 1.20 -3.42 2.57
C PHE A 155 2.33 -3.60 1.57
N TRP A 156 2.00 -4.14 0.39
CA TRP A 156 2.87 -4.12 -0.77
C TRP A 156 2.29 -3.16 -1.82
N GLY A 157 3.12 -2.28 -2.36
CA GLY A 157 2.74 -1.37 -3.43
C GLY A 157 3.86 -1.18 -4.45
N GLN A 158 3.49 -0.99 -5.71
CA GLN A 158 4.41 -0.60 -6.77
C GLN A 158 4.06 0.79 -7.29
N TYR A 159 5.08 1.64 -7.37
CA TYR A 159 4.99 3.03 -7.76
C TYR A 159 5.76 3.26 -9.04
N TYR A 160 5.11 3.87 -10.01
CA TYR A 160 5.69 4.11 -11.32
C TYR A 160 6.26 5.53 -11.39
N SER A 161 7.44 5.61 -12.01
CA SER A 161 8.06 6.86 -12.39
C SER A 161 7.52 7.29 -13.75
N SER A 162 7.00 8.51 -13.85
CA SER A 162 6.59 9.06 -15.14
C SER A 162 7.77 9.82 -15.77
N TYR A 163 8.20 9.40 -16.96
CA TYR A 163 9.24 10.08 -17.71
C TYR A 163 8.65 11.34 -18.38
N GLN A 164 8.42 12.39 -17.60
CA GLN A 164 8.03 13.70 -18.11
C GLN A 164 9.04 14.70 -17.53
N HIS A 165 9.98 15.17 -18.37
CA HIS A 165 10.92 16.28 -18.11
C HIS A 165 12.23 16.03 -17.34
N GLY A 166 12.80 14.83 -17.34
CA GLY A 166 14.18 14.65 -16.83
C GLY A 166 14.38 15.07 -15.37
N SER A 167 13.31 15.01 -14.58
CA SER A 167 13.25 15.40 -13.17
C SER A 167 13.66 14.23 -12.27
N PHE A 168 14.14 14.54 -11.07
CA PHE A 168 14.34 13.55 -10.02
C PHE A 168 12.99 13.20 -9.38
N HIS A 169 12.74 11.92 -9.19
CA HIS A 169 11.58 11.43 -8.46
C HIS A 169 12.01 11.06 -7.04
N GLY A 170 11.28 11.57 -6.05
CA GLY A 170 11.44 11.21 -4.66
C GLY A 170 10.26 10.35 -4.20
N LEU A 171 10.54 9.32 -3.41
CA LEU A 171 9.52 8.68 -2.59
C LEU A 171 9.77 9.10 -1.15
N SER A 172 8.76 9.66 -0.50
CA SER A 172 8.78 9.92 0.93
C SER A 172 7.85 8.95 1.63
N LEU A 173 8.30 8.41 2.75
CA LEU A 173 7.52 7.55 3.62
C LEU A 173 7.46 8.19 5.00
N ASP A 174 6.25 8.56 5.42
CA ASP A 174 5.93 9.13 6.72
C ASP A 174 5.17 8.07 7.54
N CYS A 175 5.75 7.66 8.67
CA CYS A 175 5.13 6.72 9.60
C CYS A 175 4.32 7.50 10.64
N ARG A 176 2.99 7.41 10.54
CA ARG A 176 2.05 8.10 11.42
C ARG A 176 1.61 7.20 12.56
N GLY A 177 2.55 6.70 13.35
CA GLY A 177 2.23 5.91 14.53
C GLY A 177 1.88 6.80 15.72
N ARG A 178 0.63 6.79 16.18
CA ARG A 178 0.32 7.15 17.57
C ARG A 178 0.39 5.87 18.39
N ALA A 179 1.17 5.85 19.48
CA ALA A 179 1.08 4.77 20.45
C ALA A 179 -0.38 4.74 20.95
N LEU A 180 -1.13 3.70 20.59
CA LEU A 180 -2.41 3.42 21.24
C LEU A 180 -2.06 3.04 22.68
N HIS A 181 -2.08 4.03 23.58
CA HIS A 181 -2.06 3.78 25.01
C HIS A 181 -3.35 3.01 25.35
N GLY A 182 -3.17 1.76 25.77
CA GLY A 182 -4.22 0.98 26.45
C GLY A 182 -4.47 1.47 27.88
#